data_AF-A0A836I130-F1
#
_entry.id   AF-A0A836I130-F1
#
_cell.length_a   1.000
_cell.length_b   1.000
_cell.length_c   1.000
_cell.angle_alpha   90.00
_cell.angle_beta   90.00
_cell.angle_gamma   90.00
#
_symmetry.space_group_name_H-M   'P 1'
#
loop_
_entity.id
_entity.type
_entity.pdbx_description
1 polymer ?
#
loop_
_entity_poly.entity_id
_entity_poly.type
_entity_poly.pdbx_seq_one_letter_code
_entity_poly.pdbx_strand_id
1 'polypeptide(L)'
;MHTGRVIPPTYPSRDAQDVENHRAVAAVSEFTENSLFIADNFGDYTEGRLPPLVANADCILDAVAKLWERYRHERPAGWDEARFMAECQQHMTPEQIEELYARPALDATAFATALHHLTDKDLPRGRYLVAKDSLNAINPHEPASAVVKLPEALAALHEIQHVDPTEAIKDELAEMDVQQRKYATQAQEAQAIYDAAVAHGDVVEVERAHRHLIAARYEYLASYARRLQFLSSTEEDEEVVHFADRLQKLREDAEDAVKMFREDKEALKSAAQSDLRRCGEARAHEAARHKAAQAAFQIQREEMEGSLRGIAKRKVDLVKELLQKAAELRGVMEQQRAMTQDVVEAVKAEAERKTAHEEFVNIGDQHMQRLRRCLEYCIGCEPVIREMEAYVKDMVNKLPTEDAEKALNAIIDHESEEFLKVYRAFVFACGDLTVKKTHRLDTLERQARLAQHNRDSAMDSLDPNYKHYREELAEVLAQAQAVEGVINALHATQDAGEQVFESVEELVLNSRERTETPFVHPLQEFGHESVAARTRFVNRSMQYVEGEEQEMFHKKARIAEAKALVELEQEALERGVNAAAIAAPVMTSASAADGAGEVPAQIEA
;
A
#
# COMPACT_ATOMS: atom_id res chain seq x y z
N MET A 1 24.72 -39.75 -8.33
CA MET A 1 23.89 -39.19 -9.41
C MET A 1 22.61 -39.99 -9.47
N HIS A 2 21.57 -39.57 -8.77
CA HIS A 2 20.26 -40.20 -8.80
C HIS A 2 19.35 -39.33 -9.67
N THR A 3 19.10 -39.77 -10.89
CA THR A 3 18.16 -39.12 -11.81
C THR A 3 16.76 -39.19 -11.19
N GLY A 4 16.09 -38.05 -11.05
CA GLY A 4 14.76 -37.94 -10.44
C GLY A 4 13.61 -38.56 -11.23
N ARG A 5 13.90 -39.31 -12.30
CA ARG A 5 12.89 -39.97 -13.15
C ARG A 5 12.72 -41.42 -12.74
N VAL A 6 11.47 -41.90 -12.79
CA VAL A 6 11.13 -43.32 -12.69
C VAL A 6 11.86 -44.06 -13.81
N ILE A 7 12.66 -45.07 -13.45
CA ILE A 7 13.43 -45.86 -14.42
C ILE A 7 12.61 -47.11 -14.74
N PRO A 8 12.11 -47.28 -15.98
CA PRO A 8 11.40 -48.49 -16.37
C PRO A 8 12.36 -49.70 -16.31
N PRO A 9 11.86 -50.90 -15.95
CA PRO A 9 12.68 -52.10 -15.88
C PRO A 9 13.27 -52.45 -17.26
N THR A 10 14.59 -52.67 -17.31
CA THR A 10 15.29 -53.12 -18.52
C THR A 10 15.31 -54.65 -18.61
N TYR A 11 14.65 -55.21 -19.63
CA TYR A 11 14.69 -56.64 -19.93
C TYR A 11 15.81 -56.97 -20.94
N PRO A 12 16.73 -57.91 -20.64
CA PRO A 12 17.76 -58.31 -21.58
C PRO A 12 17.16 -58.97 -22.84
N SER A 13 17.56 -58.49 -24.02
CA SER A 13 17.25 -59.06 -25.35
C SER A 13 15.78 -59.34 -25.68
N ARG A 14 14.97 -58.28 -25.69
CA ARG A 14 13.59 -58.26 -26.22
C ARG A 14 13.44 -59.00 -27.55
N ASP A 15 14.35 -58.77 -28.49
CA ASP A 15 14.30 -59.38 -29.82
C ASP A 15 14.61 -60.89 -29.80
N ALA A 16 15.46 -61.35 -28.89
CA ALA A 16 15.76 -62.79 -28.75
C ALA A 16 14.58 -63.55 -28.13
N GLN A 17 13.89 -62.92 -27.17
CA GLN A 17 12.72 -63.47 -26.50
C GLN A 17 11.51 -63.56 -27.44
N ASP A 18 11.29 -62.54 -28.27
CA ASP A 18 10.22 -62.54 -29.30
C ASP A 18 10.44 -63.65 -30.33
N VAL A 19 11.69 -63.89 -30.74
CA VAL A 19 12.06 -65.00 -31.64
C VAL A 19 11.77 -66.35 -31.00
N GLU A 20 12.04 -66.51 -29.70
CA GLU A 20 11.82 -67.78 -28.99
C GLU A 20 10.33 -68.06 -28.73
N ASN A 21 9.55 -67.02 -28.40
CA ASN A 21 8.09 -67.09 -28.29
C ASN A 21 7.43 -67.42 -29.64
N HIS A 22 7.88 -66.79 -30.72
CA HIS A 22 7.43 -67.13 -32.07
C HIS A 22 7.78 -68.56 -32.44
N ARG A 23 8.96 -69.05 -32.05
CA ARG A 23 9.38 -70.44 -32.29
C ARG A 23 8.53 -71.46 -31.53
N ALA A 24 8.13 -71.16 -30.29
CA ALA A 24 7.26 -72.03 -29.49
C ALA A 24 5.83 -72.08 -30.04
N VAL A 25 5.27 -70.93 -30.45
CA VAL A 25 3.93 -70.87 -31.08
C VAL A 25 3.94 -71.54 -32.46
N ALA A 26 4.99 -71.31 -33.26
CA ALA A 26 5.17 -71.92 -34.58
C ALA A 26 5.27 -73.46 -34.49
N ALA A 27 5.97 -73.98 -33.48
CA ALA A 27 6.03 -75.42 -33.23
C ALA A 27 4.63 -76.01 -32.97
N VAL A 28 3.79 -75.35 -32.15
CA VAL A 28 2.42 -75.80 -31.87
C VAL A 28 1.56 -75.78 -33.15
N SER A 29 1.61 -74.72 -33.96
CA SER A 29 0.84 -74.62 -35.20
C SER A 29 1.30 -75.62 -36.27
N GLU A 30 2.62 -75.82 -36.42
CA GLU A 30 3.21 -76.72 -37.41
C GLU A 30 2.81 -78.19 -37.17
N PHE A 31 2.76 -78.63 -35.90
CA PHE A 31 2.25 -79.96 -35.57
C PHE A 31 0.74 -80.11 -35.83
N THR A 32 -0.02 -79.02 -35.74
CA THR A 32 -1.48 -79.03 -35.98
C THR A 32 -1.80 -79.11 -37.47
N GLU A 33 -1.06 -78.40 -38.31
CA GLU A 33 -1.21 -78.42 -39.78
C GLU A 33 -0.67 -79.71 -40.41
N ASN A 34 0.45 -80.24 -39.89
CA ASN A 34 0.95 -81.57 -40.29
C ASN A 34 -0.05 -82.68 -39.95
N SER A 35 -0.82 -82.55 -38.86
CA SER A 35 -1.85 -83.53 -38.49
C SER A 35 -3.05 -83.56 -39.46
N LEU A 36 -3.43 -82.41 -40.05
CA LEU A 36 -4.46 -82.31 -41.10
C LEU A 36 -4.00 -82.94 -42.42
N PHE A 37 -2.74 -82.71 -42.80
CA PHE A 37 -2.14 -83.29 -44.01
C PHE A 37 -1.95 -84.82 -43.91
N ILE A 38 -1.71 -85.32 -42.70
CA ILE A 38 -1.60 -86.76 -42.41
C ILE A 38 -2.96 -87.46 -42.51
N ALA A 39 -4.07 -86.79 -42.14
CA ALA A 39 -5.43 -87.36 -42.18
C ALA A 39 -5.90 -87.73 -43.61
N ASP A 40 -5.48 -86.98 -44.63
CA ASP A 40 -5.80 -87.29 -46.04
C ASP A 40 -5.01 -88.51 -46.58
N ASN A 41 -3.90 -88.90 -45.94
CA ASN A 41 -3.11 -90.09 -46.31
C ASN A 41 -3.47 -91.34 -45.47
N PHE A 42 -4.44 -91.24 -44.54
CA PHE A 42 -4.74 -92.27 -43.52
C PHE A 42 -5.72 -93.38 -43.96
N GLY A 43 -6.25 -93.34 -45.18
CA GLY A 43 -7.00 -94.48 -45.75
C GLY A 43 -6.08 -95.68 -46.02
N ASP A 44 -4.92 -95.40 -46.61
CA ASP A 44 -4.01 -96.43 -47.13
C ASP A 44 -3.06 -97.01 -46.07
N TYR A 45 -3.01 -96.42 -44.87
CA TYR A 45 -2.00 -96.71 -43.84
C TYR A 45 -2.50 -97.56 -42.65
N THR A 46 -3.81 -97.83 -42.58
CA THR A 46 -4.46 -98.54 -41.45
C THR A 46 -3.97 -99.98 -41.25
N GLU A 47 -3.36 -100.61 -42.25
CA GLU A 47 -2.89 -102.01 -42.17
C GLU A 47 -1.44 -102.17 -41.66
N GLY A 48 -0.63 -101.11 -41.54
CA GLY A 48 0.84 -101.24 -41.41
C GLY A 48 1.53 -100.85 -40.10
N ARG A 49 1.17 -99.74 -39.43
CA ARG A 49 2.01 -99.16 -38.35
C ARG A 49 1.26 -98.54 -37.16
N LEU A 50 0.26 -99.21 -36.59
CA LEU A 50 -0.41 -98.75 -35.36
C LEU A 50 0.44 -98.72 -34.04
N PRO A 51 1.55 -99.46 -33.86
CA PRO A 51 2.34 -99.45 -32.61
C PRO A 51 3.02 -98.12 -32.17
N PRO A 52 3.53 -97.23 -33.05
CA PRO A 52 4.21 -95.99 -32.65
C PRO A 52 3.29 -94.87 -32.13
N LEU A 53 1.96 -94.99 -32.28
CA LEU A 53 0.99 -93.95 -31.89
C LEU A 53 0.67 -93.92 -30.38
N VAL A 54 0.98 -95.01 -29.66
CA VAL A 54 0.97 -95.04 -28.19
C VAL A 54 2.11 -94.18 -27.63
N ALA A 55 3.28 -94.18 -28.28
CA ALA A 55 4.46 -93.41 -27.85
C ALA A 55 4.28 -91.89 -27.98
N ASN A 56 3.44 -91.41 -28.91
CA ASN A 56 3.21 -89.97 -29.11
C ASN A 56 2.31 -89.33 -28.04
N ALA A 57 1.55 -90.11 -27.26
CA ALA A 57 0.78 -89.56 -26.14
C ALA A 57 1.71 -89.03 -25.03
N ASP A 58 2.79 -89.75 -24.76
CA ASP A 58 3.81 -89.35 -23.80
C ASP A 58 4.59 -88.11 -24.28
N CYS A 59 4.87 -87.99 -25.58
CA CYS A 59 5.55 -86.83 -26.15
C CYS A 59 4.75 -85.52 -26.05
N ILE A 60 3.41 -85.57 -26.17
CA ILE A 60 2.54 -84.39 -26.02
C ILE A 60 2.48 -83.94 -24.56
N LEU A 61 2.39 -84.89 -23.62
CA LEU A 61 2.46 -84.60 -22.18
C LEU A 61 3.80 -83.95 -21.81
N ASP A 62 4.91 -84.45 -22.37
CA ASP A 62 6.24 -83.87 -22.21
C ASP A 62 6.38 -82.47 -22.80
N ALA A 63 5.74 -82.19 -23.95
CA ALA A 63 5.76 -80.87 -24.58
C ALA A 63 4.97 -79.83 -23.79
N VAL A 64 3.80 -80.20 -23.24
CA VAL A 64 3.01 -79.33 -22.35
C VAL A 64 3.77 -79.06 -21.05
N ALA A 65 4.44 -80.06 -20.47
CA ALA A 65 5.30 -79.86 -19.31
C ALA A 65 6.43 -78.86 -19.59
N LYS A 66 7.06 -78.94 -20.76
CA LYS A 66 8.10 -77.98 -21.21
C LYS A 66 7.57 -76.57 -21.46
N LEU A 67 6.33 -76.41 -21.90
CA LEU A 67 5.67 -75.10 -22.05
C LEU A 67 5.55 -74.40 -20.68
N TRP A 68 5.10 -75.13 -19.65
CA TRP A 68 4.98 -74.62 -18.28
C TRP A 68 6.32 -74.26 -17.64
N GLU A 69 7.39 -75.00 -17.96
CA GLU A 69 8.72 -74.78 -17.40
C GLU A 69 9.45 -73.58 -18.03
N ARG A 70 9.22 -73.35 -19.34
CA ARG A 70 9.98 -72.37 -20.13
C ARG A 70 9.27 -71.03 -20.33
N TYR A 71 7.93 -71.01 -20.34
CA TYR A 71 7.16 -69.79 -20.59
C TYR A 71 6.97 -68.99 -19.29
N ARG A 72 7.67 -67.86 -19.14
CA ARG A 72 7.74 -67.09 -17.87
C ARG A 72 7.07 -65.71 -17.90
N HIS A 73 7.19 -64.97 -19.00
CA HIS A 73 6.75 -63.58 -19.13
C HIS A 73 6.21 -63.33 -20.53
N GLU A 74 5.18 -62.50 -20.67
CA GLU A 74 4.72 -62.03 -21.98
C GLU A 74 5.16 -60.60 -22.26
N ARG A 75 4.56 -59.95 -23.26
CA ARG A 75 4.85 -58.58 -23.62
C ARG A 75 4.53 -57.64 -22.43
N PRO A 76 5.37 -56.62 -22.20
CA PRO A 76 5.10 -55.61 -21.18
C PRO A 76 3.79 -54.88 -21.49
N ALA A 77 2.97 -54.65 -20.45
CA ALA A 77 1.60 -54.14 -20.59
C ALA A 77 1.53 -52.61 -20.81
N GLY A 78 2.68 -51.95 -20.87
CA GLY A 78 2.77 -50.52 -21.19
C GLY A 78 2.34 -49.63 -20.03
N TRP A 79 2.76 -49.96 -18.80
CA TRP A 79 2.63 -49.06 -17.65
C TRP A 79 3.63 -47.90 -17.77
N ASP A 80 3.13 -46.68 -17.63
CA ASP A 80 3.90 -45.45 -17.51
C ASP A 80 3.48 -44.67 -16.26
N GLU A 81 4.24 -43.63 -15.90
CA GLU A 81 3.99 -42.81 -14.70
C GLU A 81 2.59 -42.19 -14.73
N ALA A 82 2.13 -41.73 -15.89
CA ALA A 82 0.81 -41.13 -16.06
C ALA A 82 -0.34 -42.13 -15.79
N ARG A 83 -0.26 -43.35 -16.32
CA ARG A 83 -1.25 -44.41 -16.07
C ARG A 83 -1.23 -44.87 -14.62
N PHE A 84 -0.06 -44.98 -14.01
CA PHE A 84 0.06 -45.34 -12.59
C PHE A 84 -0.57 -44.27 -11.67
N MET A 85 -0.30 -42.99 -11.92
CA MET A 85 -0.87 -41.89 -11.14
C MET A 85 -2.39 -41.81 -11.29
N ALA A 86 -2.92 -42.09 -12.49
CA ALA A 86 -4.36 -42.17 -12.73
C ALA A 86 -5.01 -43.34 -11.98
N GLU A 87 -4.39 -44.52 -11.99
CA GLU A 87 -4.89 -45.70 -11.26
C GLU A 87 -4.88 -45.48 -9.75
N CYS A 88 -3.87 -44.78 -9.23
CA CYS A 88 -3.76 -44.42 -7.82
C CYS A 88 -4.57 -43.16 -7.44
N GLN A 89 -5.23 -42.50 -8.41
CA GLN A 89 -5.99 -41.25 -8.21
C GLN A 89 -5.18 -40.18 -7.45
N GLN A 90 -3.94 -39.91 -7.86
CA GLN A 90 -3.08 -38.93 -7.17
C GLN A 90 -3.50 -37.48 -7.45
N HIS A 91 -3.22 -36.58 -6.52
CA HIS A 91 -3.48 -35.14 -6.69
C HIS A 91 -2.20 -34.36 -7.02
N MET A 92 -1.04 -34.81 -6.57
CA MET A 92 0.23 -34.19 -6.95
C MET A 92 0.54 -34.49 -8.41
N THR A 93 1.05 -33.50 -9.13
CA THR A 93 1.49 -33.65 -10.53
C THR A 93 2.93 -34.16 -10.61
N PRO A 94 3.34 -34.81 -11.72
CA PRO A 94 4.72 -35.25 -11.94
C PRO A 94 5.73 -34.10 -11.78
N GLU A 95 5.39 -32.91 -12.26
CA GLU A 95 6.22 -31.70 -12.20
C GLU A 95 6.42 -31.23 -10.76
N GLN A 96 5.36 -31.21 -9.94
CA GLN A 96 5.45 -30.88 -8.50
C GLN A 96 6.34 -31.88 -7.74
N ILE A 97 6.27 -33.17 -8.10
CA ILE A 97 7.08 -34.21 -7.46
C ILE A 97 8.55 -34.09 -7.88
N GLU A 98 8.85 -33.85 -9.16
CA GLU A 98 10.22 -33.61 -9.63
C GLU A 98 10.83 -32.35 -9.00
N GLU A 99 10.07 -31.25 -8.94
CA GLU A 99 10.52 -30.00 -8.37
C GLU A 99 10.88 -30.12 -6.89
N LEU A 100 10.05 -30.82 -6.09
CA LEU A 100 10.34 -31.08 -4.68
C LEU A 100 11.51 -32.07 -4.50
N TYR A 101 11.60 -33.10 -5.34
CA TYR A 101 12.64 -34.13 -5.26
C TYR A 101 14.03 -33.62 -5.62
N ALA A 102 14.14 -32.67 -6.55
CA ALA A 102 15.41 -32.13 -7.00
C ALA A 102 16.11 -31.24 -5.96
N ARG A 103 15.42 -30.91 -4.85
CA ARG A 103 15.89 -29.90 -3.91
C ARG A 103 16.78 -30.47 -2.80
N PRO A 104 17.81 -29.72 -2.39
CA PRO A 104 18.59 -30.07 -1.21
C PRO A 104 17.73 -29.98 0.06
N ALA A 105 18.04 -30.81 1.05
CA ALA A 105 17.37 -30.77 2.34
C ALA A 105 17.62 -29.41 3.03
N LEU A 106 16.57 -28.83 3.60
CA LEU A 106 16.65 -27.54 4.28
C LEU A 106 17.42 -27.70 5.60
N ASP A 107 18.49 -26.94 5.79
CA ASP A 107 19.24 -26.93 7.05
C ASP A 107 18.50 -26.06 8.08
N ALA A 108 17.58 -26.70 8.78
CA ALA A 108 16.77 -26.06 9.82
C ALA A 108 17.62 -25.42 10.93
N THR A 109 18.80 -25.96 11.21
CA THR A 109 19.68 -25.45 12.27
C THR A 109 20.41 -24.19 11.85
N ALA A 110 20.92 -24.13 10.62
CA ALA A 110 21.51 -22.92 10.06
C ALA A 110 20.49 -21.78 9.96
N PHE A 111 19.26 -22.10 9.54
CA PHE A 111 18.18 -21.11 9.42
C PHE A 111 17.75 -20.56 10.79
N ALA A 112 17.50 -21.43 11.77
CA ALA A 112 17.17 -21.02 13.14
C ALA A 112 18.28 -20.17 13.77
N THR A 113 19.55 -20.52 13.52
CA THR A 113 20.70 -19.75 14.02
C THR A 113 20.78 -18.36 13.38
N ALA A 114 20.48 -18.25 12.08
CA ALA A 114 20.44 -16.96 11.37
C ALA A 114 19.33 -16.06 11.92
N LEU A 115 18.12 -16.60 12.14
CA LEU A 115 17.03 -15.86 12.79
C LEU A 115 17.38 -15.44 14.22
N HIS A 116 17.99 -16.35 15.00
CA HIS A 116 18.39 -16.04 16.37
C HIS A 116 19.45 -14.93 16.45
N HIS A 117 20.34 -14.84 15.45
CA HIS A 117 21.27 -13.72 15.35
C HIS A 117 20.59 -12.40 14.99
N LEU A 118 19.56 -12.44 14.14
CA LEU A 118 18.78 -11.25 13.77
C LEU A 118 17.84 -10.77 14.89
N THR A 119 17.59 -11.57 15.93
CA THR A 119 16.85 -11.09 17.11
C THR A 119 17.59 -10.04 17.93
N ASP A 120 18.91 -9.92 17.76
CA ASP A 120 19.78 -9.00 18.50
C ASP A 120 19.80 -7.61 17.85
N LYS A 121 19.40 -6.59 18.62
CA LYS A 121 19.37 -5.20 18.17
C LYS A 121 20.78 -4.61 18.03
N ASP A 122 21.79 -5.13 18.73
CA ASP A 122 23.14 -4.58 18.66
C ASP A 122 24.05 -5.36 17.69
N LEU A 123 23.45 -6.06 16.73
CA LEU A 123 24.17 -6.91 15.79
C LEU A 123 25.13 -6.07 14.90
N PRO A 124 26.45 -6.35 14.91
CA PRO A 124 27.39 -5.63 14.05
C PRO A 124 27.06 -5.83 12.57
N ARG A 125 27.15 -4.76 11.76
CA ARG A 125 26.80 -4.77 10.32
C ARG A 125 27.38 -5.95 9.53
N GLY A 126 28.62 -6.34 9.82
CA GLY A 126 29.26 -7.50 9.16
C GLY A 126 28.57 -8.84 9.47
N ARG A 127 28.08 -9.03 10.70
CA ARG A 127 27.33 -10.24 11.10
C ARG A 127 25.90 -10.21 10.57
N TYR A 128 25.30 -9.03 10.52
CA TYR A 128 24.00 -8.81 9.89
C TYR A 128 24.00 -9.22 8.41
N LEU A 129 24.97 -8.74 7.62
CA LEU A 129 25.06 -9.09 6.20
C LEU A 129 25.23 -10.60 5.99
N VAL A 130 26.03 -11.26 6.83
CA VAL A 130 26.19 -12.72 6.79
C VAL A 130 24.89 -13.45 7.13
N ALA A 131 24.11 -12.98 8.11
CA ALA A 131 22.82 -13.57 8.46
C ALA A 131 21.78 -13.35 7.35
N LYS A 132 21.73 -12.16 6.75
CA LYS A 132 20.88 -11.84 5.59
C LYS A 132 21.22 -12.69 4.37
N ASP A 133 22.51 -12.80 4.04
CA ASP A 133 23.00 -13.65 2.94
C ASP A 133 22.71 -15.13 3.22
N SER A 134 22.75 -15.56 4.48
CA SER A 134 22.37 -16.92 4.88
C SER A 134 20.87 -17.17 4.68
N LEU A 135 19.99 -16.23 5.06
CA LEU A 135 18.55 -16.34 4.80
C LEU A 135 18.24 -16.39 3.29
N ASN A 136 18.92 -15.55 2.50
CA ASN A 136 18.79 -15.52 1.04
C ASN A 136 19.35 -16.78 0.38
N ALA A 137 20.42 -17.36 0.92
CA ALA A 137 21.01 -18.60 0.40
C ALA A 137 20.15 -19.84 0.74
N ILE A 138 19.43 -19.81 1.87
CA ILE A 138 18.54 -20.90 2.28
C ILE A 138 17.22 -20.87 1.49
N ASN A 139 16.77 -19.67 1.04
CA ASN A 139 15.62 -19.43 0.15
C ASN A 139 14.46 -20.43 0.32
N PRO A 140 13.77 -20.40 1.48
CA PRO A 140 12.66 -21.30 1.75
C PRO A 140 11.60 -21.15 0.65
N HIS A 141 11.15 -22.27 0.09
CA HIS A 141 10.29 -22.25 -1.11
C HIS A 141 8.98 -21.50 -0.89
N GLU A 142 8.83 -20.40 -1.60
CA GLU A 142 7.63 -19.56 -1.61
C GLU A 142 6.59 -20.10 -2.59
N PRO A 143 5.29 -20.00 -2.27
CA PRO A 143 4.23 -20.28 -3.22
C PRO A 143 4.30 -19.29 -4.39
N ALA A 144 3.92 -19.72 -5.59
CA ALA A 144 3.92 -18.87 -6.80
C ALA A 144 3.00 -17.63 -6.68
N SER A 145 2.13 -17.61 -5.67
CA SER A 145 1.24 -16.50 -5.32
C SER A 145 1.83 -15.50 -4.32
N ALA A 146 3.06 -15.69 -3.83
CA ALA A 146 3.67 -14.78 -2.87
C ALA A 146 4.03 -13.43 -3.53
N VAL A 147 3.53 -12.34 -2.94
CA VAL A 147 3.76 -10.96 -3.43
C VAL A 147 5.12 -10.42 -2.94
N VAL A 148 5.52 -10.78 -1.72
CA VAL A 148 6.76 -10.36 -1.08
C VAL A 148 7.60 -11.58 -0.74
N LYS A 149 8.90 -11.50 -0.99
CA LYS A 149 9.82 -12.59 -0.65
C LYS A 149 10.03 -12.67 0.85
N LEU A 150 9.97 -13.89 1.36
CA LEU A 150 10.06 -14.23 2.77
C LEU A 150 11.41 -13.80 3.40
N PRO A 151 12.59 -14.03 2.77
CA PRO A 151 13.86 -13.51 3.31
C PRO A 151 13.93 -11.99 3.34
N GLU A 152 13.30 -11.32 2.36
CA GLU A 152 13.29 -9.85 2.27
C GLU A 152 12.40 -9.25 3.38
N ALA A 153 11.21 -9.81 3.61
CA ALA A 153 10.32 -9.41 4.70
C ALA A 153 10.95 -9.62 6.09
N LEU A 154 11.63 -10.76 6.31
CA LEU A 154 12.29 -11.06 7.60
C LEU A 154 13.50 -10.17 7.89
N ALA A 155 14.26 -9.81 6.85
CA ALA A 155 15.39 -8.89 6.97
C ALA A 155 14.91 -7.45 7.23
N ALA A 156 13.82 -7.04 6.59
CA ALA A 156 13.23 -5.71 6.78
C ALA A 156 12.74 -5.49 8.22
N LEU A 157 12.21 -6.53 8.89
CA LEU A 157 11.86 -6.48 10.32
C LEU A 157 13.05 -6.19 11.25
N HIS A 158 14.28 -6.56 10.85
CA HIS A 158 15.49 -6.21 11.60
C HIS A 158 15.98 -4.81 11.25
N GLU A 159 16.03 -4.48 9.95
CA GLU A 159 16.49 -3.17 9.46
C GLU A 159 15.68 -2.01 10.06
N ILE A 160 14.36 -2.16 10.17
CA ILE A 160 13.46 -1.12 10.66
C ILE A 160 13.70 -0.75 12.14
N GLN A 161 14.32 -1.63 12.93
CA GLN A 161 14.64 -1.38 14.34
C GLN A 161 15.82 -0.41 14.54
N HIS A 162 16.58 -0.15 13.48
CA HIS A 162 17.69 0.80 13.47
C HIS A 162 17.30 2.15 12.87
N VAL A 163 16.08 2.28 12.36
CA VAL A 163 15.55 3.54 11.86
C VAL A 163 15.08 4.36 13.05
N ASP A 164 15.55 5.61 13.14
CA ASP A 164 15.00 6.57 14.10
C ASP A 164 13.67 7.09 13.54
N PRO A 165 12.52 6.83 14.21
CA PRO A 165 11.22 7.29 13.74
C PRO A 165 11.16 8.81 13.56
N THR A 166 11.88 9.56 14.40
CA THR A 166 11.90 11.02 14.36
C THR A 166 12.56 11.53 13.09
N GLU A 167 13.70 10.94 12.70
CA GLU A 167 14.41 11.33 11.49
C GLU A 167 13.68 10.84 10.23
N ALA A 168 13.05 9.66 10.28
CA ALA A 168 12.25 9.16 9.16
C ALA A 168 11.04 10.07 8.84
N ILE A 169 10.34 10.56 9.86
CA ILE A 169 9.23 11.52 9.68
C ILE A 169 9.76 12.89 9.23
N LYS A 170 10.93 13.33 9.71
CA LYS A 170 11.56 14.57 9.21
C LYS A 170 11.99 14.48 7.75
N ASP A 171 12.48 13.33 7.31
CA ASP A 171 12.84 13.09 5.91
C ASP A 171 11.61 13.20 5.00
N GLU A 172 10.43 12.75 5.44
CA GLU A 172 9.15 12.94 4.74
C GLU A 172 8.78 14.42 4.59
N LEU A 173 9.16 15.25 5.57
CA LEU A 173 8.91 16.69 5.58
C LEU A 173 9.98 17.51 4.81
N ALA A 174 11.08 16.89 4.35
CA ALA A 174 12.24 17.61 3.83
C ALA A 174 11.93 18.49 2.60
N GLU A 175 11.01 18.08 1.72
CA GLU A 175 10.59 18.90 0.59
C GLU A 175 9.77 20.12 1.03
N MET A 176 8.92 19.95 2.05
CA MET A 176 8.12 21.02 2.63
C MET A 176 8.98 21.99 3.44
N ASP A 177 10.06 21.53 4.08
CA ASP A 177 11.05 22.37 4.78
C ASP A 177 11.67 23.42 3.84
N VAL A 178 11.97 23.03 2.59
CA VAL A 178 12.52 23.94 1.58
C VAL A 178 11.52 25.06 1.26
N GLN A 179 10.24 24.70 1.12
CA GLN A 179 9.17 25.68 0.87
C GLN A 179 8.96 26.60 2.08
N GLN A 180 8.92 26.04 3.29
CA GLN A 180 8.76 26.79 4.53
C GLN A 180 9.89 27.80 4.74
N ARG A 181 11.16 27.41 4.53
CA ARG A 181 12.32 28.33 4.62
C ARG A 181 12.23 29.46 3.61
N LYS A 182 11.75 29.18 2.39
CA LYS A 182 11.50 30.21 1.37
C LYS A 182 10.45 31.22 1.84
N TYR A 183 9.29 30.77 2.33
CA TYR A 183 8.24 31.68 2.81
C TYR A 183 8.65 32.43 4.08
N ALA A 184 9.39 31.80 4.99
CA ALA A 184 9.97 32.45 6.16
C ALA A 184 10.90 33.61 5.77
N THR A 185 11.76 33.39 4.78
CA THR A 185 12.67 34.43 4.24
C THR A 185 11.87 35.57 3.63
N GLN A 186 10.84 35.26 2.83
CA GLN A 186 9.97 36.27 2.23
C GLN A 186 9.22 37.10 3.29
N ALA A 187 8.72 36.47 4.35
CA ALA A 187 8.10 37.18 5.47
C ALA A 187 9.08 38.10 6.22
N GLN A 188 10.33 37.65 6.43
CA GLN A 188 11.37 38.47 7.05
C GLN A 188 11.80 39.65 6.17
N GLU A 189 11.96 39.44 4.86
CA GLU A 189 12.25 40.51 3.90
C GLU A 189 11.12 41.55 3.86
N ALA A 190 9.86 41.10 3.79
CA ALA A 190 8.72 42.00 3.82
C ALA A 190 8.62 42.79 5.15
N GLN A 191 8.99 42.17 6.27
CA GLN A 191 9.06 42.83 7.58
C GLN A 191 10.11 43.94 7.56
N ALA A 192 11.32 43.67 7.04
CA ALA A 192 12.39 44.65 6.95
C ALA A 192 12.01 45.84 6.06
N ILE A 193 11.31 45.58 4.94
CA ILE A 193 10.79 46.64 4.05
C ILE A 193 9.75 47.50 4.78
N TYR A 194 8.83 46.89 5.52
CA TYR A 194 7.85 47.62 6.31
C TYR A 194 8.51 48.49 7.40
N ASP A 195 9.45 47.93 8.16
CA ASP A 195 10.14 48.67 9.23
C ASP A 195 10.97 49.83 8.65
N ALA A 196 11.62 49.62 7.51
CA ALA A 196 12.29 50.68 6.77
C ALA A 196 11.30 51.77 6.34
N ALA A 197 10.18 51.42 5.71
CA ALA A 197 9.17 52.39 5.28
C ALA A 197 8.64 53.22 6.47
N VAL A 198 8.40 52.56 7.62
CA VAL A 198 7.97 53.24 8.86
C VAL A 198 9.01 54.24 9.34
N ALA A 199 10.29 53.90 9.24
CA ALA A 199 11.38 54.81 9.61
C ALA A 199 11.52 56.01 8.66
N HIS A 200 11.25 55.83 7.36
CA HIS A 200 11.30 56.91 6.37
C HIS A 200 10.08 57.85 6.44
N GLY A 201 8.96 57.38 6.99
CA GLY A 201 7.79 58.19 7.30
C GLY A 201 6.84 58.47 6.12
N ASP A 202 7.06 57.88 4.94
CA ASP A 202 6.12 57.97 3.83
C ASP A 202 4.91 57.04 4.06
N VAL A 203 3.75 57.65 4.30
CA VAL A 203 2.51 56.95 4.62
C VAL A 203 2.07 55.99 3.51
N VAL A 204 2.31 56.33 2.24
CA VAL A 204 1.88 55.50 1.09
C VAL A 204 2.79 54.28 0.96
N GLU A 205 4.10 54.45 1.14
CA GLU A 205 5.05 53.35 1.12
C GLU A 205 4.86 52.41 2.31
N VAL A 206 4.62 52.95 3.51
CA VAL A 206 4.30 52.16 4.71
C VAL A 206 3.08 51.29 4.48
N GLU A 207 2.02 51.84 3.89
CA GLU A 207 0.81 51.06 3.63
C GLU A 207 1.04 49.95 2.59
N ARG A 208 1.76 50.24 1.51
CA ARG A 208 2.10 49.22 0.49
C ARG A 208 2.95 48.10 1.09
N ALA A 209 3.97 48.46 1.86
CA ALA A 209 4.83 47.51 2.56
C ALA A 209 4.05 46.67 3.57
N HIS A 210 3.09 47.27 4.30
CA HIS A 210 2.26 46.55 5.26
C HIS A 210 1.35 45.51 4.58
N ARG A 211 0.74 45.84 3.44
CA ARG A 211 -0.05 44.86 2.67
C ARG A 211 0.83 43.72 2.12
N HIS A 212 2.04 44.03 1.68
CA HIS A 212 2.98 43.02 1.22
C HIS A 212 3.41 42.08 2.36
N LEU A 213 3.64 42.64 3.56
CA LEU A 213 3.91 41.88 4.78
C LEU A 213 2.75 40.93 5.14
N ILE A 214 1.50 41.40 5.05
CA ILE A 214 0.31 40.58 5.31
C ILE A 214 0.26 39.40 4.32
N ALA A 215 0.48 39.65 3.03
CA ALA A 215 0.48 38.59 2.02
C ALA A 215 1.61 37.56 2.26
N ALA A 216 2.83 38.02 2.59
CA ALA A 216 3.96 37.13 2.88
C ALA A 216 3.71 36.29 4.16
N ARG A 217 3.11 36.88 5.19
CA ARG A 217 2.70 36.17 6.42
C ARG A 217 1.59 35.15 6.16
N TYR A 218 0.65 35.45 5.25
CA TYR A 218 -0.40 34.51 4.86
C TYR A 218 0.18 33.26 4.16
N GLU A 219 1.07 33.43 3.20
CA GLU A 219 1.72 32.29 2.52
C GLU A 219 2.57 31.46 3.50
N TYR A 220 3.25 32.12 4.44
CA TYR A 220 4.00 31.44 5.47
C TYR A 220 3.08 30.64 6.42
N LEU A 221 1.97 31.23 6.84
CA LEU A 221 0.93 30.55 7.62
C LEU A 221 0.37 29.33 6.89
N ALA A 222 -0.02 29.49 5.63
CA ALA A 222 -0.57 28.41 4.81
C ALA A 222 0.43 27.25 4.64
N SER A 223 1.74 27.53 4.64
CA SER A 223 2.76 26.48 4.57
C SER A 223 2.78 25.57 5.81
N TYR A 224 2.58 26.12 7.01
CA TYR A 224 2.45 25.33 8.24
C TYR A 224 1.14 24.53 8.28
N ALA A 225 0.03 25.13 7.83
CA ALA A 225 -1.25 24.42 7.77
C ALA A 225 -1.17 23.19 6.84
N ARG A 226 -0.55 23.33 5.66
CA ARG A 226 -0.32 22.20 4.75
C ARG A 226 0.54 21.10 5.38
N ARG A 227 1.58 21.46 6.16
CA ARG A 227 2.42 20.49 6.89
C ARG A 227 1.64 19.73 7.96
N LEU A 228 0.83 20.44 8.74
CA LEU A 228 -0.03 19.82 9.75
C LEU A 228 -1.06 18.87 9.11
N GLN A 229 -1.66 19.27 7.99
CA GLN A 229 -2.57 18.42 7.21
C GLN A 229 -1.87 17.17 6.68
N PHE A 230 -0.67 17.32 6.10
CA PHE A 230 0.15 16.20 5.64
C PHE A 230 0.42 15.20 6.78
N LEU A 231 0.85 15.68 7.95
CA LEU A 231 1.11 14.83 9.13
C LEU A 231 -0.14 14.14 9.70
N SER A 232 -1.33 14.65 9.39
CA SER A 232 -2.62 14.07 9.81
C SER A 232 -3.30 13.20 8.77
N SER A 233 -2.82 13.23 7.51
CA SER A 233 -3.42 12.48 6.40
C SER A 233 -3.20 10.97 6.58
N THR A 234 -4.23 10.18 6.27
CA THR A 234 -4.17 8.71 6.21
C THR A 234 -4.23 8.25 4.75
N GLU A 235 -3.88 6.98 4.47
CA GLU A 235 -3.72 6.34 3.13
C GLU A 235 -4.83 6.55 2.05
N GLU A 236 -5.92 7.29 2.32
CA GLU A 236 -6.92 7.62 1.30
C GLU A 236 -6.39 8.56 0.19
N ASP A 237 -5.26 9.25 0.42
CA ASP A 237 -4.57 10.07 -0.58
C ASP A 237 -3.42 9.28 -1.25
N GLU A 238 -3.64 8.84 -2.51
CA GLU A 238 -2.83 7.87 -3.27
C GLU A 238 -1.31 8.18 -3.46
N GLU A 239 -0.81 9.34 -3.02
CA GLU A 239 0.54 9.83 -3.36
C GLU A 239 1.57 9.75 -2.22
N VAL A 240 1.16 9.53 -0.96
CA VAL A 240 2.07 9.61 0.20
C VAL A 240 1.96 8.36 1.08
N VAL A 241 3.09 7.69 1.33
CA VAL A 241 3.18 6.56 2.25
C VAL A 241 3.92 7.00 3.51
N HIS A 242 3.20 7.16 4.64
CA HIS A 242 3.79 7.61 5.91
C HIS A 242 4.61 6.51 6.57
N PHE A 243 5.56 6.89 7.44
CA PHE A 243 6.38 5.95 8.19
C PHE A 243 5.53 4.96 9.01
N ALA A 244 4.42 5.41 9.61
CA ALA A 244 3.50 4.55 10.35
C ALA A 244 2.84 3.50 9.46
N ASP A 245 2.42 3.87 8.25
CA ASP A 245 1.82 2.96 7.28
C ASP A 245 2.86 1.95 6.76
N ARG A 246 4.11 2.38 6.58
CA ARG A 246 5.23 1.47 6.28
C ARG A 246 5.46 0.44 7.39
N LEU A 247 5.32 0.81 8.66
CA LEU A 247 5.41 -0.14 9.78
C LEU A 247 4.27 -1.14 9.77
N GLN A 248 3.04 -0.68 9.52
CA GLN A 248 1.85 -1.53 9.47
C GLN A 248 1.91 -2.50 8.28
N LYS A 249 2.28 -2.02 7.10
CA LYS A 249 2.47 -2.83 5.91
C LYS A 249 3.58 -3.86 6.08
N LEU A 250 4.71 -3.46 6.68
CA LEU A 250 5.81 -4.40 6.98
C LEU A 250 5.37 -5.53 7.92
N ARG A 251 4.52 -5.20 8.90
CA ARG A 251 3.92 -6.21 9.79
C ARG A 251 3.02 -7.16 9.00
N GLU A 252 2.11 -6.64 8.20
CA GLU A 252 1.18 -7.44 7.39
C GLU A 252 1.93 -8.32 6.39
N ASP A 253 2.88 -7.75 5.64
CA ASP A 253 3.73 -8.47 4.69
C ASP A 253 4.50 -9.61 5.38
N ALA A 254 5.01 -9.41 6.59
CA ALA A 254 5.73 -10.45 7.33
C ALA A 254 4.79 -11.53 7.90
N GLU A 255 3.65 -11.15 8.48
CA GLU A 255 2.65 -12.09 9.00
C GLU A 255 2.05 -12.94 7.87
N ASP A 256 1.69 -12.31 6.75
CA ASP A 256 1.11 -12.97 5.57
C ASP A 256 2.13 -13.85 4.84
N ALA A 257 3.39 -13.41 4.71
CA ALA A 257 4.43 -14.24 4.09
C ALA A 257 4.66 -15.54 4.87
N VAL A 258 4.71 -15.48 6.21
CA VAL A 258 4.84 -16.68 7.06
C VAL A 258 3.59 -17.56 6.99
N LYS A 259 2.40 -16.94 7.02
CA LYS A 259 1.13 -17.67 6.94
C LYS A 259 0.96 -18.40 5.62
N MET A 260 1.21 -17.73 4.49
CA MET A 260 1.16 -18.36 3.16
C MET A 260 2.17 -19.48 3.02
N PHE A 261 3.38 -19.30 3.53
CA PHE A 261 4.40 -20.35 3.53
C PHE A 261 3.92 -21.58 4.33
N ARG A 262 3.33 -21.37 5.51
CA ARG A 262 2.80 -22.46 6.33
C ARG A 262 1.65 -23.20 5.65
N GLU A 263 0.65 -22.47 5.15
CA GLU A 263 -0.54 -23.04 4.50
C GLU A 263 -0.16 -23.87 3.26
N ASP A 264 0.79 -23.38 2.45
CA ASP A 264 1.33 -24.12 1.29
C ASP A 264 2.01 -25.43 1.72
N LYS A 265 2.85 -25.41 2.75
CA LYS A 265 3.53 -26.64 3.25
C LYS A 265 2.56 -27.62 3.90
N GLU A 266 1.55 -27.15 4.63
CA GLU A 266 0.49 -28.00 5.19
C GLU A 266 -0.35 -28.66 4.08
N ALA A 267 -0.69 -27.91 3.03
CA ALA A 267 -1.41 -28.43 1.87
C ALA A 267 -0.60 -29.51 1.13
N LEU A 268 0.68 -29.26 0.86
CA LEU A 268 1.59 -30.23 0.24
C LEU A 268 1.77 -31.50 1.10
N LYS A 269 1.91 -31.34 2.42
CA LYS A 269 2.01 -32.46 3.37
C LYS A 269 0.75 -33.32 3.36
N SER A 270 -0.42 -32.68 3.39
CA SER A 270 -1.72 -33.37 3.32
C SER A 270 -1.89 -34.13 1.99
N ALA A 271 -1.54 -33.49 0.87
CA ALA A 271 -1.58 -34.12 -0.46
C ALA A 271 -0.65 -35.34 -0.54
N ALA A 272 0.61 -35.20 -0.11
CA ALA A 272 1.58 -36.30 -0.13
C ALA A 272 1.16 -37.48 0.77
N GLN A 273 0.58 -37.21 1.94
CA GLN A 273 0.06 -38.25 2.84
C GLN A 273 -1.15 -38.98 2.25
N SER A 274 -2.08 -38.24 1.64
CA SER A 274 -3.24 -38.79 0.97
C SER A 274 -2.83 -39.68 -0.22
N ASP A 275 -1.91 -39.21 -1.06
CA ASP A 275 -1.43 -39.93 -2.23
C ASP A 275 -0.61 -41.18 -1.84
N LEU A 276 0.19 -41.11 -0.76
CA LEU A 276 0.90 -42.28 -0.21
C LEU A 276 -0.08 -43.35 0.26
N ARG A 277 -1.16 -42.95 0.94
CA ARG A 277 -2.21 -43.87 1.38
C ARG A 277 -2.92 -44.52 0.18
N ARG A 278 -3.31 -43.72 -0.82
CA ARG A 278 -3.98 -44.21 -2.04
C ARG A 278 -3.10 -45.19 -2.82
N CYS A 279 -1.81 -44.91 -2.97
CA CYS A 279 -0.86 -45.87 -3.56
C CYS A 279 -0.76 -47.17 -2.77
N GLY A 280 -0.72 -47.08 -1.43
CA GLY A 280 -0.70 -48.25 -0.56
C GLY A 280 -1.96 -49.11 -0.71
N GLU A 281 -3.12 -48.48 -0.79
CA GLU A 281 -4.42 -49.12 -1.01
C GLU A 281 -4.50 -49.77 -2.40
N ALA A 282 -4.12 -49.04 -3.46
CA ALA A 282 -4.08 -49.56 -4.83
C ALA A 282 -3.13 -50.76 -4.96
N ARG A 283 -1.94 -50.68 -4.35
CA ARG A 283 -0.99 -51.80 -4.28
C ARG A 283 -1.58 -53.02 -3.57
N ALA A 284 -2.23 -52.81 -2.43
CA ALA A 284 -2.85 -53.90 -1.68
C ALA A 284 -4.00 -54.55 -2.47
N HIS A 285 -4.80 -53.74 -3.17
CA HIS A 285 -5.88 -54.21 -4.02
C HIS A 285 -5.36 -55.04 -5.18
N GLU A 286 -4.33 -54.55 -5.88
CA GLU A 286 -3.73 -55.26 -7.01
C GLU A 286 -3.03 -56.55 -6.56
N ALA A 287 -2.36 -56.56 -5.41
CA ALA A 287 -1.79 -57.77 -4.83
C ALA A 287 -2.86 -58.82 -4.45
N ALA A 288 -4.02 -58.38 -3.97
CA ALA A 288 -5.15 -59.27 -3.68
C ALA A 288 -5.75 -59.84 -4.98
N ARG A 289 -5.93 -59.01 -6.01
CA ARG A 289 -6.39 -59.41 -7.34
C ARG A 289 -5.44 -60.43 -7.98
N HIS A 290 -4.13 -60.19 -7.87
CA HIS A 290 -3.10 -61.12 -8.33
C HIS A 290 -3.22 -62.49 -7.67
N LYS A 291 -3.32 -62.54 -6.33
CA LYS A 291 -3.47 -63.81 -5.59
C LYS A 291 -4.73 -64.57 -5.98
N ALA A 292 -5.86 -63.87 -6.13
CA ALA A 292 -7.12 -64.49 -6.52
C ALA A 292 -7.05 -65.07 -7.95
N ALA A 293 -6.48 -64.32 -8.90
CA ALA A 293 -6.29 -64.78 -10.27
C ALA A 293 -5.32 -65.97 -10.34
N GLN A 294 -4.23 -65.95 -9.58
CA GLN A 294 -3.28 -67.06 -9.51
C GLN A 294 -3.93 -68.34 -8.96
N ALA A 295 -4.78 -68.23 -7.94
CA ALA A 295 -5.51 -69.36 -7.39
C ALA A 295 -6.51 -69.94 -8.40
N ALA A 296 -7.28 -69.08 -9.10
CA ALA A 296 -8.20 -69.51 -10.14
C ALA A 296 -7.48 -70.22 -11.29
N PHE A 297 -6.34 -69.67 -11.72
CA PHE A 297 -5.51 -70.27 -12.77
C PHE A 297 -4.94 -71.63 -12.36
N GLN A 298 -4.50 -71.77 -11.11
CA GLN A 298 -3.98 -73.04 -10.61
C GLN A 298 -5.05 -74.15 -10.64
N ILE A 299 -6.30 -73.81 -10.24
CA ILE A 299 -7.44 -74.73 -10.33
C ILE A 299 -7.72 -75.11 -11.78
N GLN A 300 -7.80 -74.11 -12.67
CA GLN A 300 -8.05 -74.35 -14.09
C GLN A 300 -6.94 -75.21 -14.73
N ARG A 301 -5.69 -74.97 -14.35
CA ARG A 301 -4.54 -75.77 -14.79
C ARG A 301 -4.66 -77.22 -14.33
N GLU A 302 -5.01 -77.46 -13.07
CA GLU A 302 -5.19 -78.81 -12.53
C GLU A 302 -6.35 -79.55 -13.21
N GLU A 303 -7.46 -78.86 -13.49
CA GLU A 303 -8.59 -79.39 -14.26
C GLU A 303 -8.21 -79.71 -15.71
N MET A 304 -7.44 -78.83 -16.38
CA MET A 304 -6.97 -79.04 -17.74
C MET A 304 -5.93 -80.17 -17.82
N GLU A 305 -4.97 -80.24 -16.89
CA GLU A 305 -4.01 -81.35 -16.81
C GLU A 305 -4.71 -82.68 -16.49
N GLY A 306 -5.69 -82.66 -15.59
CA GLY A 306 -6.52 -83.83 -15.25
C GLY A 306 -7.36 -84.31 -16.43
N SER A 307 -7.97 -83.37 -17.17
CA SER A 307 -8.72 -83.66 -18.40
C SER A 307 -7.82 -84.18 -19.51
N LEU A 308 -6.62 -83.60 -19.69
CA LEU A 308 -5.63 -84.04 -20.68
C LEU A 308 -5.11 -85.46 -20.36
N ARG A 309 -4.82 -85.76 -19.09
CA ARG A 309 -4.45 -87.12 -18.64
C ARG A 309 -5.62 -88.11 -18.78
N GLY A 310 -6.84 -87.67 -18.46
CA GLY A 310 -8.06 -88.46 -18.66
C GLY A 310 -8.31 -88.79 -20.13
N ILE A 311 -8.14 -87.82 -21.03
CA ILE A 311 -8.23 -87.98 -22.48
C ILE A 311 -7.08 -88.86 -23.01
N ALA A 312 -5.85 -88.71 -22.51
CA ALA A 312 -4.71 -89.55 -22.88
C ALA A 312 -4.93 -91.02 -22.48
N LYS A 313 -5.51 -91.27 -21.30
CA LYS A 313 -5.88 -92.61 -20.84
C LYS A 313 -7.03 -93.18 -21.67
N ARG A 314 -8.06 -92.38 -21.92
CA ARG A 314 -9.21 -92.76 -22.75
C ARG A 314 -8.83 -92.97 -24.23
N LYS A 315 -7.79 -92.28 -24.73
CA LYS A 315 -7.17 -92.47 -26.06
C LYS A 315 -6.54 -93.86 -26.19
N VAL A 316 -5.87 -94.36 -25.14
CA VAL A 316 -5.36 -95.75 -25.12
C VAL A 316 -6.50 -96.76 -25.18
N ASP A 317 -7.61 -96.49 -24.50
CA ASP A 317 -8.80 -97.34 -24.52
C ASP A 317 -9.55 -97.27 -25.86
N LEU A 318 -9.66 -96.09 -26.49
CA LEU A 318 -10.32 -95.85 -27.79
C LEU A 318 -9.53 -96.32 -29.01
N VAL A 319 -8.19 -96.45 -28.94
CA VAL A 319 -7.39 -97.09 -30.02
C VAL A 319 -7.85 -98.53 -30.27
N LYS A 320 -8.42 -99.19 -29.26
CA LYS A 320 -9.06 -100.50 -29.41
C LYS A 320 -10.42 -100.43 -30.13
N GLU A 321 -11.16 -99.33 -29.99
CA GLU A 321 -12.44 -99.08 -30.69
C GLU A 321 -12.26 -98.46 -32.09
N LEU A 322 -11.14 -97.78 -32.38
CA LEU A 322 -10.87 -97.06 -33.64
C LEU A 322 -10.59 -97.95 -34.87
N LEU A 323 -10.50 -99.27 -34.73
CA LEU A 323 -10.74 -100.17 -35.87
C LEU A 323 -12.15 -99.97 -36.46
N GLN A 324 -13.09 -99.41 -35.70
CA GLN A 324 -14.52 -99.37 -36.02
C GLN A 324 -15.07 -97.97 -36.38
N LYS A 325 -14.32 -96.88 -36.12
CA LYS A 325 -14.80 -95.48 -36.25
C LYS A 325 -13.99 -94.59 -37.20
N ALA A 326 -13.17 -95.18 -38.07
CA ALA A 326 -12.43 -94.48 -39.14
C ALA A 326 -13.30 -93.56 -40.03
N ALA A 327 -14.62 -93.78 -40.07
CA ALA A 327 -15.58 -92.96 -40.82
C ALA A 327 -16.02 -91.65 -40.15
N GLU A 328 -15.88 -91.49 -38.82
CA GLU A 328 -16.34 -90.28 -38.09
C GLU A 328 -15.21 -89.24 -37.84
N LEU A 329 -13.96 -89.58 -38.21
CA LEU A 329 -12.73 -88.81 -37.93
C LEU A 329 -12.65 -87.43 -38.62
N ARG A 330 -13.41 -87.18 -39.70
CA ARG A 330 -13.31 -85.93 -40.46
C ARG A 330 -13.92 -84.72 -39.73
N GLY A 331 -14.96 -84.92 -38.92
CA GLY A 331 -15.67 -83.82 -38.24
C GLY A 331 -15.00 -83.32 -36.94
N VAL A 332 -14.12 -84.11 -36.34
CA VAL A 332 -13.48 -83.77 -35.05
C VAL A 332 -12.16 -83.00 -35.24
N MET A 333 -11.50 -83.15 -36.39
CA MET A 333 -10.25 -82.44 -36.71
C MET A 333 -10.42 -80.91 -36.78
N GLU A 334 -11.62 -80.42 -37.13
CA GLU A 334 -11.95 -79.00 -37.11
C GLU A 334 -12.16 -78.44 -35.69
N GLN A 335 -12.60 -79.26 -34.72
CA GLN A 335 -12.78 -78.85 -33.31
C GLN A 335 -11.46 -78.81 -32.53
N GLN A 336 -10.48 -79.64 -32.89
CA GLN A 336 -9.12 -79.63 -32.30
C GLN A 336 -8.35 -78.33 -32.66
N ARG A 337 -8.58 -77.78 -33.85
CA ARG A 337 -8.00 -76.49 -34.27
C ARG A 337 -8.46 -75.34 -33.37
N ALA A 338 -9.76 -75.28 -33.05
CA ALA A 338 -10.33 -74.25 -32.18
C ALA A 338 -9.74 -74.29 -30.75
N MET A 339 -9.71 -75.48 -30.12
CA MET A 339 -9.23 -75.64 -28.74
C MET A 339 -7.71 -75.41 -28.57
N THR A 340 -6.90 -75.68 -29.59
CA THR A 340 -5.45 -75.40 -29.56
C THR A 340 -5.16 -73.90 -29.66
N GLN A 341 -6.04 -73.17 -30.35
CA GLN A 341 -6.01 -71.70 -30.44
C GLN A 341 -6.38 -71.06 -29.10
N ASP A 342 -7.42 -71.57 -28.43
CA ASP A 342 -7.87 -71.10 -27.11
C ASP A 342 -6.79 -71.28 -26.02
N VAL A 343 -6.02 -72.37 -26.04
CA VAL A 343 -4.92 -72.62 -25.08
C VAL A 343 -3.74 -71.67 -25.30
N VAL A 344 -3.40 -71.36 -26.56
CA VAL A 344 -2.36 -70.39 -26.88
C VAL A 344 -2.78 -68.98 -26.45
N GLU A 345 -4.04 -68.60 -26.62
CA GLU A 345 -4.56 -67.29 -26.19
C GLU A 345 -4.63 -67.14 -24.66
N ALA A 346 -4.99 -68.21 -23.93
CA ALA A 346 -5.02 -68.20 -22.46
C ALA A 346 -3.62 -68.11 -21.80
N VAL A 347 -2.63 -68.82 -22.35
CA VAL A 347 -1.24 -68.79 -21.86
C VAL A 347 -0.56 -67.46 -22.14
N LYS A 348 -0.93 -66.85 -23.27
CA LYS A 348 -0.64 -65.47 -23.59
C LYS A 348 -1.19 -64.56 -22.49
N ALA A 349 -2.50 -64.38 -22.40
CA ALA A 349 -3.14 -63.45 -21.46
C ALA A 349 -2.66 -63.50 -19.98
N GLU A 350 -2.32 -64.68 -19.45
CA GLU A 350 -1.80 -64.83 -18.08
C GLU A 350 -0.36 -64.33 -17.90
N ALA A 351 0.46 -64.39 -18.94
CA ALA A 351 1.84 -63.94 -18.88
C ALA A 351 1.95 -62.40 -19.08
N GLU A 352 1.08 -61.76 -19.87
CA GLU A 352 0.93 -60.28 -19.98
C GLU A 352 0.56 -59.70 -18.61
N ARG A 353 -0.33 -60.40 -17.90
CA ARG A 353 -0.78 -60.01 -16.56
C ARG A 353 0.32 -60.09 -15.50
N LYS A 354 1.20 -61.10 -15.57
CA LYS A 354 2.33 -61.24 -14.61
C LYS A 354 3.36 -60.13 -14.81
N THR A 355 3.70 -59.81 -16.06
CA THR A 355 4.61 -58.70 -16.37
C THR A 355 4.02 -57.35 -15.96
N ALA A 356 2.72 -57.13 -16.18
CA ALA A 356 2.02 -55.93 -15.72
C ALA A 356 2.14 -55.73 -14.19
N HIS A 357 2.00 -56.81 -13.42
CA HIS A 357 2.10 -56.78 -11.96
C HIS A 357 3.51 -56.44 -11.49
N GLU A 358 4.53 -57.04 -12.09
CA GLU A 358 5.94 -56.80 -11.74
C GLU A 358 6.38 -55.36 -12.09
N GLU A 359 5.92 -54.82 -13.22
CA GLU A 359 6.12 -53.41 -13.60
C GLU A 359 5.47 -52.45 -12.60
N PHE A 360 4.21 -52.72 -12.25
CA PHE A 360 3.45 -51.90 -11.29
C PHE A 360 4.12 -51.85 -9.92
N VAL A 361 4.61 -52.99 -9.40
CA VAL A 361 5.28 -53.04 -8.09
C VAL A 361 6.61 -52.28 -8.11
N ASN A 362 7.42 -52.43 -9.17
CA ASN A 362 8.71 -51.78 -9.26
C ASN A 362 8.59 -50.25 -9.40
N ILE A 363 7.69 -49.78 -10.27
CA ILE A 363 7.36 -48.35 -10.41
C ILE A 363 6.77 -47.80 -9.11
N GLY A 364 5.85 -48.53 -8.48
CA GLY A 364 5.26 -48.16 -7.20
C GLY A 364 6.28 -48.00 -6.07
N ASP A 365 7.25 -48.92 -5.96
CA ASP A 365 8.32 -48.84 -4.96
C ASP A 365 9.25 -47.64 -5.17
N GLN A 366 9.61 -47.32 -6.43
CA GLN A 366 10.37 -46.10 -6.77
C GLN A 366 9.58 -44.83 -6.42
N HIS A 367 8.28 -44.81 -6.70
CA HIS A 367 7.42 -43.64 -6.42
C HIS A 367 7.20 -43.42 -4.92
N MET A 368 6.97 -44.49 -4.15
CA MET A 368 6.84 -44.40 -2.68
C MET A 368 8.13 -43.89 -2.03
N GLN A 369 9.30 -44.25 -2.56
CA GLN A 369 10.57 -43.75 -2.04
C GLN A 369 10.76 -42.24 -2.31
N ARG A 370 10.26 -41.74 -3.45
CA ARG A 370 10.24 -40.29 -3.76
C ARG A 370 9.29 -39.54 -2.82
N LEU A 371 8.05 -40.01 -2.65
CA LEU A 371 7.07 -39.40 -1.75
C LEU A 371 7.53 -39.37 -0.28
N ARG A 372 8.21 -40.42 0.19
CA ARG A 372 8.82 -40.45 1.53
C ARG A 372 9.88 -39.37 1.72
N ARG A 373 10.71 -39.10 0.72
CA ARG A 373 11.68 -37.98 0.76
C ARG A 373 11.00 -36.61 0.75
N CYS A 374 9.91 -36.44 -0.02
CA CYS A 374 9.12 -35.21 0.03
C CYS A 374 8.52 -34.98 1.43
N LEU A 375 8.03 -36.05 2.08
CA LEU A 375 7.55 -35.99 3.46
C LEU A 375 8.66 -35.61 4.45
N GLU A 376 9.86 -36.19 4.31
CA GLU A 376 11.03 -35.86 5.13
C GLU A 376 11.42 -34.37 5.00
N TYR A 377 11.36 -33.80 3.79
CA TYR A 377 11.57 -32.37 3.56
C TYR A 377 10.51 -31.51 4.26
N CYS A 378 9.21 -31.84 4.13
CA CYS A 378 8.13 -31.12 4.80
C CYS A 378 8.24 -31.19 6.33
N ILE A 379 8.63 -32.35 6.87
CA ILE A 379 8.86 -32.53 8.32
C ILE A 379 10.05 -31.69 8.78
N GLY A 380 11.12 -31.58 7.96
CA GLY A 380 12.27 -30.71 8.24
C GLY A 380 11.94 -29.22 8.27
N CYS A 381 10.86 -28.79 7.61
CA CYS A 381 10.39 -27.40 7.62
C CYS A 381 9.62 -27.02 8.90
N GLU A 382 9.05 -27.98 9.62
CA GLU A 382 8.24 -27.74 10.83
C GLU A 382 8.98 -26.97 11.94
N PRO A 383 10.23 -27.33 12.34
CA PRO A 383 10.99 -26.52 13.29
C PRO A 383 11.33 -25.14 12.74
N VAL A 384 11.57 -25.01 11.42
CA VAL A 384 11.84 -23.72 10.77
C VAL A 384 10.63 -22.80 10.86
N ILE A 385 9.43 -23.30 10.59
CA ILE A 385 8.17 -22.54 10.71
C ILE A 385 7.98 -22.04 12.14
N ARG A 386 8.23 -22.88 13.15
CA ARG A 386 8.10 -22.48 14.57
C ARG A 386 9.07 -21.37 14.96
N GLU A 387 10.33 -21.47 14.52
CA GLU A 387 11.33 -20.43 14.77
C GLU A 387 11.00 -19.13 14.02
N MET A 388 10.41 -19.22 12.82
CA MET A 388 9.91 -18.05 12.07
C MET A 388 8.72 -17.38 12.75
N GLU A 389 7.71 -18.15 13.17
CA GLU A 389 6.56 -17.62 13.91
C GLU A 389 7.02 -16.98 15.24
N ALA A 390 7.98 -17.59 15.93
CA ALA A 390 8.56 -17.03 17.15
C ALA A 390 9.35 -15.75 16.88
N TYR A 391 10.19 -15.72 15.84
CA TYR A 391 10.95 -14.54 15.42
C TYR A 391 10.04 -13.40 14.99
N VAL A 392 9.08 -13.65 14.08
CA VAL A 392 8.13 -12.62 13.63
C VAL A 392 7.33 -12.07 14.80
N LYS A 393 6.82 -12.94 15.68
CA LYS A 393 6.12 -12.48 16.89
C LYS A 393 7.00 -11.60 17.78
N ASP A 394 8.26 -11.97 17.99
CA ASP A 394 9.19 -11.19 18.81
C ASP A 394 9.58 -9.86 18.14
N MET A 395 9.84 -9.85 16.83
CA MET A 395 10.20 -8.65 16.07
C MET A 395 9.03 -7.69 15.88
N VAL A 396 7.82 -8.20 15.62
CA VAL A 396 6.60 -7.39 15.52
C VAL A 396 6.31 -6.67 16.84
N ASN A 397 6.51 -7.34 17.98
CA ASN A 397 6.39 -6.72 19.30
C ASN A 397 7.48 -5.66 19.58
N LYS A 398 8.61 -5.72 18.86
CA LYS A 398 9.72 -4.76 18.96
C LYS A 398 9.66 -3.64 17.92
N LEU A 399 8.64 -3.61 17.05
CA LEU A 399 8.45 -2.51 16.12
C LEU A 399 8.29 -1.20 16.90
N PRO A 400 8.93 -0.11 16.46
CA PRO A 400 8.89 1.18 17.15
C PRO A 400 7.56 1.90 16.91
N THR A 401 6.41 1.23 17.01
CA THR A 401 5.09 1.81 16.75
C THR A 401 4.76 2.89 17.79
N GLU A 402 4.94 2.60 19.08
CA GLU A 402 4.74 3.57 20.15
C GLU A 402 5.74 4.73 20.06
N ASP A 403 6.99 4.45 19.67
CA ASP A 403 8.02 5.48 19.53
C ASP A 403 7.77 6.35 18.30
N ALA A 404 7.26 5.79 17.20
CA ALA A 404 6.82 6.51 16.02
C ALA A 404 5.60 7.40 16.31
N GLU A 405 4.62 6.90 17.06
CA GLU A 405 3.46 7.68 17.49
C GLU A 405 3.87 8.86 18.39
N LYS A 406 4.78 8.62 19.35
CA LYS A 406 5.35 9.69 20.19
C LYS A 406 6.14 10.70 19.36
N ALA A 407 6.94 10.25 18.41
CA ALA A 407 7.73 11.12 17.54
C ALA A 407 6.81 11.98 16.65
N LEU A 408 5.80 11.38 16.03
CA LEU A 408 4.79 12.07 15.24
C LEU A 408 4.07 13.13 16.07
N ASN A 409 3.60 12.77 17.27
CA ASN A 409 2.91 13.69 18.17
C ASN A 409 3.83 14.85 18.60
N ALA A 410 5.11 14.58 18.90
CA ALA A 410 6.07 15.63 19.23
C ALA A 410 6.35 16.58 18.06
N ILE A 411 6.41 16.08 16.83
CA ILE A 411 6.56 16.89 15.62
C ILE A 411 5.30 17.73 15.38
N ILE A 412 4.11 17.13 15.49
CA ILE A 412 2.83 17.86 15.40
C ILE A 412 2.76 18.95 16.48
N ASP A 413 3.18 18.67 17.72
CA ASP A 413 3.16 19.65 18.80
C ASP A 413 4.08 20.84 18.51
N HIS A 414 5.27 20.58 17.99
CA HIS A 414 6.20 21.63 17.57
C HIS A 414 5.64 22.48 16.41
N GLU A 415 5.12 21.83 15.37
CA GLU A 415 4.54 22.51 14.20
C GLU A 415 3.28 23.30 14.57
N SER A 416 2.47 22.79 15.51
CA SER A 416 1.26 23.46 16.03
C SER A 416 1.61 24.72 16.82
N GLU A 417 2.67 24.66 17.63
CA GLU A 417 3.16 25.82 18.38
C GLU A 417 3.66 26.93 17.44
N GLU A 418 4.46 26.57 16.44
CA GLU A 418 4.98 27.51 15.45
C GLU A 418 3.87 28.06 14.55
N PHE A 419 2.93 27.22 14.12
CA PHE A 419 1.73 27.64 13.40
C PHE A 419 0.97 28.73 14.17
N LEU A 420 0.75 28.55 15.48
CA LEU A 420 0.06 29.56 16.30
C LEU A 420 0.86 30.86 16.45
N LYS A 421 2.20 30.80 16.52
CA LYS A 421 3.06 32.01 16.53
C LYS A 421 2.93 32.78 15.22
N VAL A 422 2.98 32.08 14.08
CA VAL A 422 2.82 32.67 12.76
C VAL A 422 1.40 33.21 12.56
N TYR A 423 0.38 32.47 13.01
CA TYR A 423 -1.01 32.89 12.93
C TYR A 423 -1.27 34.15 13.73
N ARG A 424 -0.75 34.22 14.96
CA ARG A 424 -0.78 35.43 15.77
C ARG A 424 -0.15 36.61 15.05
N ALA A 425 1.05 36.44 14.49
CA ALA A 425 1.72 37.52 13.75
C ALA A 425 0.87 37.98 12.54
N PHE A 426 0.27 37.07 11.81
CA PHE A 426 -0.62 37.39 10.69
C PHE A 426 -1.87 38.18 11.16
N VAL A 427 -2.58 37.68 12.17
CA VAL A 427 -3.78 38.32 12.74
C VAL A 427 -3.49 39.74 13.21
N PHE A 428 -2.36 39.93 13.91
CA PHE A 428 -1.96 41.24 14.40
C PHE A 428 -1.62 42.22 13.27
N ALA A 429 -0.98 41.77 12.19
CA ALA A 429 -0.70 42.63 11.03
C ALA A 429 -2.00 43.08 10.34
N CYS A 430 -2.94 42.14 10.12
CA CYS A 430 -4.26 42.46 9.58
C CYS A 430 -5.03 43.44 10.48
N GLY A 431 -5.07 43.13 11.78
CA GLY A 431 -5.75 43.94 12.78
C GLY A 431 -5.20 45.36 12.91
N ASP A 432 -3.88 45.51 12.95
CA ASP A 432 -3.22 46.82 13.06
C ASP A 432 -3.50 47.72 11.86
N LEU A 433 -3.45 47.17 10.64
CA LEU A 433 -3.77 47.93 9.44
C LEU A 433 -5.26 48.29 9.39
N THR A 434 -6.13 47.36 9.76
CA THR A 434 -7.58 47.59 9.84
C THR A 434 -7.89 48.72 10.83
N VAL A 435 -7.36 48.70 12.04
CA VAL A 435 -7.56 49.77 13.04
C VAL A 435 -7.10 51.13 12.51
N LYS A 436 -5.92 51.20 11.87
CA LYS A 436 -5.41 52.43 11.25
C LYS A 436 -6.34 52.93 10.13
N LYS A 437 -6.89 52.02 9.33
CA LYS A 437 -7.80 52.35 8.23
C LYS A 437 -9.18 52.76 8.72
N THR A 438 -9.73 52.10 9.73
CA THR A 438 -10.98 52.53 10.39
C THR A 438 -10.85 53.93 10.97
N HIS A 439 -9.72 54.24 11.64
CA HIS A 439 -9.49 55.60 12.13
C HIS A 439 -9.38 56.64 10.99
N ARG A 440 -8.74 56.28 9.87
CA ARG A 440 -8.69 57.14 8.68
C ARG A 440 -10.08 57.34 8.08
N LEU A 441 -10.90 56.29 8.03
CA LEU A 441 -12.29 56.36 7.57
C LEU A 441 -13.12 57.29 8.47
N ASP A 442 -13.08 57.10 9.79
CA ASP A 442 -13.74 57.98 10.76
C ASP A 442 -13.36 59.45 10.56
N THR A 443 -12.08 59.71 10.27
CA THR A 443 -11.57 61.07 10.02
C THR A 443 -12.13 61.63 8.71
N LEU A 444 -12.12 60.84 7.64
CA LEU A 444 -12.67 61.21 6.33
C LEU A 444 -14.18 61.43 6.40
N GLU A 445 -14.92 60.64 7.17
CA GLU A 445 -16.36 60.83 7.39
C GLU A 445 -16.68 62.11 8.15
N ARG A 446 -15.84 62.48 9.13
CA ARG A 446 -15.97 63.78 9.82
C ARG A 446 -15.66 64.93 8.86
N GLN A 447 -14.62 64.81 8.05
CA GLN A 447 -14.29 65.79 7.01
C GLN A 447 -15.41 65.91 5.97
N ALA A 448 -16.01 64.79 5.54
CA ALA A 448 -17.14 64.77 4.63
C ALA A 448 -18.36 65.47 5.23
N ARG A 449 -18.68 65.22 6.51
CA ARG A 449 -19.76 65.92 7.22
C ARG A 449 -19.52 67.42 7.31
N LEU A 450 -18.28 67.85 7.58
CA LEU A 450 -17.91 69.28 7.62
C LEU A 450 -17.97 69.92 6.24
N ALA A 451 -17.41 69.27 5.21
CA ALA A 451 -17.46 69.75 3.82
C ALA A 451 -18.90 69.80 3.29
N GLN A 452 -19.74 68.83 3.66
CA GLN A 452 -21.17 68.83 3.36
C GLN A 452 -21.89 70.00 4.03
N HIS A 453 -21.65 70.23 5.31
CA HIS A 453 -22.22 71.38 6.03
C HIS A 453 -21.78 72.71 5.41
N ASN A 454 -20.50 72.85 5.05
CA ASN A 454 -19.97 74.05 4.40
C ASN A 454 -20.55 74.26 3.00
N ARG A 455 -20.71 73.18 2.22
CA ARG A 455 -21.38 73.20 0.92
C ARG A 455 -22.84 73.64 1.05
N ASP A 456 -23.57 73.07 2.00
CA ASP A 456 -25.00 73.36 2.20
C ASP A 456 -25.18 74.82 2.69
N SER A 457 -24.32 75.27 3.60
CA SER A 457 -24.27 76.68 4.04
C SER A 457 -23.90 77.65 2.92
N ALA A 458 -22.93 77.28 2.06
CA ALA A 458 -22.51 78.06 0.90
C ALA A 458 -23.60 78.14 -0.18
N MET A 459 -24.41 77.08 -0.32
CA MET A 459 -25.57 77.06 -1.21
C MET A 459 -26.63 78.07 -0.75
N ASP A 460 -26.92 78.08 0.55
CA ASP A 460 -27.93 78.96 1.15
C ASP A 460 -27.48 80.43 1.19
N SER A 461 -26.17 80.68 1.26
CA SER A 461 -25.59 82.03 1.33
C SER A 461 -25.07 82.59 -0.01
N LEU A 462 -25.18 81.84 -1.12
CA LEU A 462 -24.65 82.19 -2.45
C LEU A 462 -23.14 82.50 -2.44
N ASP A 463 -22.37 81.78 -1.62
CA ASP A 463 -20.91 81.95 -1.53
C ASP A 463 -20.22 81.53 -2.85
N PRO A 464 -19.36 82.38 -3.44
CA PRO A 464 -18.62 82.05 -4.66
C PRO A 464 -17.74 80.78 -4.55
N ASN A 465 -17.40 80.34 -3.34
CA ASN A 465 -16.61 79.13 -3.10
C ASN A 465 -17.41 77.82 -3.14
N TYR A 466 -18.72 77.86 -3.41
CA TYR A 466 -19.58 76.67 -3.46
C TYR A 466 -19.04 75.52 -4.34
N LYS A 467 -18.45 75.85 -5.51
CA LYS A 467 -17.87 74.85 -6.41
C LYS A 467 -16.69 74.12 -5.76
N HIS A 468 -15.86 74.84 -5.00
CA HIS A 468 -14.71 74.27 -4.31
C HIS A 468 -15.14 73.28 -3.21
N TYR A 469 -16.11 73.64 -2.37
CA TYR A 469 -16.65 72.73 -1.35
C TYR A 469 -17.34 71.50 -1.95
N ARG A 470 -17.95 71.64 -3.13
CA ARG A 470 -18.54 70.51 -3.86
C ARG A 470 -17.47 69.54 -4.39
N GLU A 471 -16.37 70.06 -4.94
CA GLU A 471 -15.24 69.26 -5.43
C GLU A 471 -14.51 68.59 -4.26
N GLU A 472 -14.26 69.31 -3.17
CA GLU A 472 -13.67 68.78 -1.93
C GLU A 472 -14.51 67.65 -1.33
N LEU A 473 -15.84 67.83 -1.24
CA LEU A 473 -16.74 66.78 -0.76
C LEU A 473 -16.69 65.53 -1.66
N ALA A 474 -16.64 65.70 -2.99
CA ALA A 474 -16.54 64.58 -3.92
C ALA A 474 -15.21 63.83 -3.77
N GLU A 475 -14.11 64.56 -3.56
CA GLU A 475 -12.78 63.98 -3.33
C GLU A 475 -12.72 63.21 -2.00
N VAL A 476 -13.21 63.79 -0.91
CA VAL A 476 -13.22 63.15 0.42
C VAL A 476 -14.09 61.88 0.40
N LEU A 477 -15.24 61.90 -0.28
CA LEU A 477 -16.10 60.71 -0.43
C LEU A 477 -15.42 59.61 -1.26
N ALA A 478 -14.72 59.97 -2.34
CA ALA A 478 -13.96 59.01 -3.14
C ALA A 478 -12.81 58.37 -2.32
N GLN A 479 -12.12 59.17 -1.50
CA GLN A 479 -11.10 58.66 -0.58
C GLN A 479 -11.71 57.75 0.50
N ALA A 480 -12.87 58.10 1.05
CA ALA A 480 -13.57 57.29 2.04
C ALA A 480 -13.97 55.92 1.46
N GLN A 481 -14.55 55.88 0.26
CA GLN A 481 -14.89 54.64 -0.46
C GLN A 481 -13.64 53.79 -0.75
N ALA A 482 -12.52 54.42 -1.13
CA ALA A 482 -11.27 53.69 -1.34
C ALA A 482 -10.73 53.06 -0.05
N VAL A 483 -10.83 53.76 1.09
CA VAL A 483 -10.42 53.23 2.41
C VAL A 483 -11.34 52.11 2.88
N GLU A 484 -12.65 52.26 2.69
CA GLU A 484 -13.65 51.22 2.99
C GLU A 484 -13.40 49.95 2.18
N GLY A 485 -13.10 50.08 0.87
CA GLY A 485 -12.72 48.95 0.03
C GLY A 485 -11.47 48.22 0.52
N VAL A 486 -10.50 48.94 1.09
CA VAL A 486 -9.29 48.35 1.69
C VAL A 486 -9.62 47.61 3.00
N ILE A 487 -10.50 48.17 3.84
CA ILE A 487 -10.97 47.51 5.06
C ILE A 487 -11.67 46.19 4.72
N ASN A 488 -12.55 46.19 3.72
CA ASN A 488 -13.24 44.99 3.26
C ASN A 488 -12.26 43.92 2.74
N ALA A 489 -11.24 44.34 1.98
CA ALA A 489 -10.20 43.43 1.51
C ALA A 489 -9.37 42.83 2.67
N LEU A 490 -9.11 43.61 3.72
CA LEU A 490 -8.41 43.13 4.91
C LEU A 490 -9.25 42.15 5.72
N HIS A 491 -10.55 42.41 5.88
CA HIS A 491 -11.47 41.44 6.49
C HIS A 491 -11.51 40.13 5.69
N ALA A 492 -11.65 40.20 4.36
CA ALA A 492 -11.62 39.01 3.52
C ALA A 492 -10.28 38.25 3.61
N THR A 493 -9.15 38.96 3.75
CA THR A 493 -7.83 38.34 3.94
C THR A 493 -7.73 37.67 5.31
N GLN A 494 -8.26 38.31 6.35
CA GLN A 494 -8.30 37.75 7.71
C GLN A 494 -9.22 36.53 7.79
N ASP A 495 -10.39 36.56 7.13
CA ASP A 495 -11.30 35.42 7.01
C ASP A 495 -10.66 34.27 6.26
N ALA A 496 -9.89 34.54 5.20
CA ALA A 496 -9.10 33.51 4.51
C ALA A 496 -8.03 32.89 5.42
N GLY A 497 -7.44 33.67 6.34
CA GLY A 497 -6.55 33.16 7.37
C GLY A 497 -7.26 32.32 8.43
N GLU A 498 -8.50 32.68 8.78
CA GLU A 498 -9.34 31.89 9.67
C GLU A 498 -9.71 30.54 9.05
N GLN A 499 -10.06 30.50 7.75
CA GLN A 499 -10.30 29.24 7.04
C GLN A 499 -9.07 28.31 7.06
N VAL A 500 -7.87 28.89 6.97
CA VAL A 500 -6.62 28.13 7.12
C VAL A 500 -6.48 27.60 8.54
N PHE A 501 -6.87 28.37 9.56
CA PHE A 501 -6.91 27.92 10.96
C PHE A 501 -7.93 26.80 11.19
N GLU A 502 -9.18 26.97 10.74
CA GLU A 502 -10.26 25.97 10.83
C GLU A 502 -9.82 24.62 10.26
N SER A 503 -9.07 24.64 9.15
CA SER A 503 -8.58 23.42 8.49
C SER A 503 -7.56 22.60 9.31
N VAL A 504 -7.01 23.16 10.39
CA VAL A 504 -6.06 22.50 11.29
C VAL A 504 -6.43 22.66 12.77
N GLU A 505 -7.63 23.19 13.06
CA GLU A 505 -8.06 23.57 14.40
C GLU A 505 -8.04 22.36 15.35
N GLU A 506 -8.57 21.23 14.90
CA GLU A 506 -8.61 20.00 15.70
C GLU A 506 -7.22 19.51 16.08
N LEU A 507 -6.25 19.57 15.16
CA LEU A 507 -4.86 19.18 15.41
C LEU A 507 -4.21 20.09 16.45
N VAL A 508 -4.47 21.40 16.34
CA VAL A 508 -3.96 22.40 17.28
C VAL A 508 -4.59 22.22 18.66
N LEU A 509 -5.90 21.95 18.75
CA LEU A 509 -6.57 21.70 20.03
C LEU A 509 -6.05 20.41 20.69
N ASN A 510 -5.95 19.32 19.93
CA ASN A 510 -5.40 18.05 20.41
C ASN A 510 -3.96 18.21 20.89
N SER A 511 -3.13 18.97 20.15
CA SER A 511 -1.78 19.30 20.58
C SER A 511 -1.76 20.05 21.92
N ARG A 512 -2.62 21.07 22.08
CA ARG A 512 -2.70 21.87 23.31
C ARG A 512 -3.17 21.07 24.51
N GLU A 513 -4.08 20.12 24.30
CA GLU A 513 -4.49 19.15 25.32
C GLU A 513 -3.33 18.24 25.73
N ARG A 514 -2.57 17.70 24.77
CA ARG A 514 -1.39 16.85 25.04
C ARG A 514 -0.28 17.58 25.79
N THR A 515 -0.03 18.85 25.45
CA THR A 515 1.04 19.65 26.06
C THR A 515 0.60 20.39 27.32
N GLU A 516 -0.65 20.23 27.76
CA GLU A 516 -1.26 20.90 28.93
C GLU A 516 -1.16 22.44 28.89
N THR A 517 -1.08 23.02 27.69
CA THR A 517 -1.00 24.49 27.52
C THR A 517 -2.37 25.07 27.20
N PRO A 518 -2.81 26.14 27.90
CA PRO A 518 -4.11 26.74 27.65
C PRO A 518 -4.17 27.33 26.25
N PHE A 519 -5.18 26.93 25.47
CA PHE A 519 -5.43 27.50 24.16
C PHE A 519 -6.14 28.85 24.27
N VAL A 520 -5.58 29.87 23.59
CA VAL A 520 -6.21 31.18 23.42
C VAL A 520 -6.17 31.49 21.92
N HIS A 521 -7.33 31.77 21.34
CA HIS A 521 -7.42 32.05 19.92
C HIS A 521 -6.76 33.40 19.59
N PRO A 522 -5.83 33.50 18.60
CA PRO A 522 -5.14 34.76 18.31
C PRO A 522 -6.05 35.94 17.96
N LEU A 523 -7.23 35.71 17.37
CA LEU A 523 -8.26 36.75 17.18
C LEU A 523 -8.78 37.33 18.51
N GLN A 524 -8.98 36.47 19.52
CA GLN A 524 -9.41 36.89 20.84
C GLN A 524 -8.30 37.69 21.54
N GLU A 525 -7.06 37.21 21.45
CA GLU A 525 -5.89 37.92 21.98
C GLU A 525 -5.76 39.33 21.40
N PHE A 526 -5.83 39.45 20.06
CA PHE A 526 -5.83 40.76 19.39
C PHE A 526 -7.00 41.63 19.82
N GLY A 527 -8.21 41.07 19.95
CA GLY A 527 -9.39 41.80 20.42
C GLY A 527 -9.19 42.44 21.79
N HIS A 528 -8.61 41.69 22.73
CA HIS A 528 -8.27 42.21 24.06
C HIS A 528 -7.21 43.32 24.01
N GLU A 529 -6.16 43.13 23.22
CA GLU A 529 -5.10 44.14 23.07
C GLU A 529 -5.59 45.42 22.38
N SER A 530 -6.41 45.29 21.34
CA SER A 530 -7.02 46.41 20.61
C SER A 530 -7.94 47.23 21.50
N VAL A 531 -8.80 46.58 22.31
CA VAL A 531 -9.64 47.27 23.31
C VAL A 531 -8.78 47.99 24.35
N ALA A 532 -7.71 47.36 24.84
CA ALA A 532 -6.80 47.98 25.79
C ALA A 532 -6.08 49.20 25.17
N ALA A 533 -5.61 49.11 23.92
CA ALA A 533 -4.97 50.20 23.19
C ALA A 533 -5.93 51.37 22.95
N ARG A 534 -7.17 51.09 22.53
CA ARG A 534 -8.22 52.08 22.36
C ARG A 534 -8.55 52.78 23.68
N THR A 535 -8.65 52.03 24.77
CA THR A 535 -8.90 52.59 26.11
C THR A 535 -7.78 53.55 26.51
N ARG A 536 -6.51 53.18 26.29
CA ARG A 536 -5.36 54.08 26.53
C ARG A 536 -5.41 55.33 25.65
N PHE A 537 -5.82 55.20 24.39
CA PHE A 537 -5.96 56.35 23.49
C PHE A 537 -7.07 57.29 23.96
N VAL A 538 -8.27 56.77 24.26
CA VAL A 538 -9.40 57.57 24.76
C VAL A 538 -9.01 58.31 26.04
N ASN A 539 -8.36 57.63 26.98
CA ASN A 539 -7.89 58.25 28.23
C ASN A 539 -6.89 59.39 27.97
N ARG A 540 -5.96 59.22 27.02
CA ARG A 540 -5.03 60.31 26.62
C ARG A 540 -5.75 61.47 25.95
N SER A 541 -6.67 61.18 25.02
CA SER A 541 -7.43 62.21 24.31
C SER A 541 -8.33 62.99 25.26
N MET A 542 -8.95 62.33 26.24
CA MET A 542 -9.73 62.98 27.30
C MET A 542 -8.87 63.93 28.13
N GLN A 543 -7.65 63.53 28.52
CA GLN A 543 -6.70 64.40 29.22
C GLN A 543 -6.29 65.62 28.38
N TYR A 544 -6.14 65.46 27.06
CA TYR A 544 -5.88 66.59 26.15
C TYR A 544 -7.07 67.54 26.07
N VAL A 545 -8.29 67.02 25.93
CA VAL A 545 -9.52 67.83 25.90
C VAL A 545 -9.71 68.56 27.22
N GLU A 546 -9.51 67.90 28.36
CA GLU A 546 -9.54 68.52 29.69
C GLU A 546 -8.49 69.65 29.81
N GLY A 547 -7.30 69.46 29.24
CA GLY A 547 -6.27 70.51 29.16
C GLY A 547 -6.67 71.69 28.27
N GLU A 548 -7.22 71.44 27.08
CA GLU A 548 -7.73 72.48 26.19
C GLU A 548 -8.92 73.23 26.78
N GLU A 549 -9.82 72.54 27.49
CA GLU A 549 -10.94 73.16 28.19
C GLU A 549 -10.46 74.08 29.31
N GLN A 550 -9.42 73.70 30.05
CA GLN A 550 -8.77 74.57 31.04
C GLN A 550 -8.13 75.80 30.39
N GLU A 551 -7.42 75.64 29.28
CA GLU A 551 -6.86 76.78 28.53
C GLU A 551 -7.95 77.70 27.97
N MET A 552 -9.03 77.13 27.42
CA MET A 552 -10.17 77.88 26.91
C MET A 552 -10.91 78.60 28.02
N PHE A 553 -11.01 77.99 29.21
CA PHE A 553 -11.55 78.65 30.40
C PHE A 553 -10.69 79.84 30.81
N HIS A 554 -9.36 79.70 30.83
CA HIS A 554 -8.43 80.81 31.09
C HIS A 554 -8.50 81.92 30.02
N LYS A 555 -8.62 81.55 28.73
CA LYS A 555 -8.82 82.52 27.64
C LYS A 555 -10.15 83.26 27.77
N LYS A 556 -11.24 82.56 28.10
CA LYS A 556 -12.56 83.18 28.36
C LYS A 556 -12.53 84.10 29.57
N ALA A 557 -11.87 83.72 30.65
CA ALA A 557 -11.68 84.57 31.84
C ALA A 557 -10.91 85.85 31.50
N ARG A 558 -9.81 85.74 30.73
CA ARG A 558 -9.05 86.91 30.24
C ARG A 558 -9.86 87.81 29.32
N ILE A 559 -10.68 87.24 28.43
CA ILE A 559 -11.57 88.02 27.57
C ILE A 559 -12.65 88.71 28.40
N ALA A 560 -13.17 88.07 29.44
CA ALA A 560 -14.13 88.68 30.37
C ALA A 560 -13.50 89.84 31.15
N GLU A 561 -12.28 89.69 31.66
CA GLU A 561 -11.51 90.77 32.29
C GLU A 561 -11.23 91.93 31.33
N ALA A 562 -10.82 91.63 30.09
CA ALA A 562 -10.60 92.63 29.06
C ALA A 562 -11.89 93.36 28.66
N LYS A 563 -13.02 92.65 28.57
CA LYS A 563 -14.34 93.27 28.35
C LYS A 563 -14.75 94.19 29.49
N ALA A 564 -14.53 93.78 30.74
CA ALA A 564 -14.82 94.61 31.91
C ALA A 564 -13.92 95.87 31.95
N LEU A 565 -12.66 95.78 31.51
CA LEU A 565 -11.78 96.94 31.36
C LEU A 565 -12.24 97.89 30.25
N VAL A 566 -12.68 97.36 29.11
CA VAL A 566 -13.23 98.17 28.01
C VAL A 566 -14.56 98.82 28.41
N GLU A 567 -15.42 98.14 29.16
CA GLU A 567 -16.65 98.73 29.72
C GLU A 567 -16.33 99.87 30.70
N LEU A 568 -15.32 99.70 31.57
CA LEU A 568 -14.83 100.77 32.46
C LEU A 568 -14.23 101.97 31.69
N GLU A 569 -13.52 101.72 30.60
CA GLU A 569 -13.00 102.78 29.72
C GLU A 569 -14.12 103.48 28.94
N GLN A 570 -15.15 102.75 28.48
CA GLN A 570 -16.35 103.33 27.89
C GLN A 570 -17.11 104.21 28.89
N GLU A 571 -17.30 103.77 30.13
CA GLU A 571 -17.91 104.58 31.20
C GLU A 571 -17.08 105.83 31.55
N ALA A 572 -15.75 105.74 31.47
CA ALA A 572 -14.84 106.88 31.66
C ALA A 572 -14.89 107.86 30.49
N LEU A 573 -15.01 107.37 29.26
CA LEU A 573 -15.23 108.15 28.04
C LEU A 573 -16.60 108.86 28.07
N GLU A 574 -17.66 108.17 28.50
CA GLU A 574 -18.99 108.78 28.69
C GLU A 574 -18.97 109.89 29.75
N ARG A 575 -18.19 109.72 30.84
CA ARG A 575 -17.94 110.81 31.81
C ARG A 575 -17.11 111.96 31.22
N GLY A 576 -16.13 111.67 30.37
CA GLY A 576 -15.32 112.67 29.65
C GLY A 576 -16.14 113.48 28.64
N VAL A 577 -17.04 112.84 27.89
CA VAL A 577 -17.96 113.49 26.95
C VAL A 577 -18.99 114.35 27.70
N ASN A 578 -19.49 113.88 28.85
CA ASN A 578 -20.38 114.68 29.71
C ASN A 578 -19.68 115.88 30.38
N ALA A 579 -18.37 115.79 30.65
CA ALA A 579 -17.57 116.92 31.15
C ALA A 579 -17.20 117.93 30.04
N ALA A 580 -16.96 117.46 28.81
CA ALA A 580 -16.69 118.32 27.65
C ALA A 580 -17.92 119.13 27.17
N ALA A 581 -19.14 118.68 27.50
CA ALA A 581 -20.37 119.43 27.22
C ALA A 581 -20.61 120.64 28.15
N ILE A 582 -19.81 120.84 29.21
CA ILE A 582 -19.99 121.92 30.21
C ILE A 582 -18.97 123.07 30.02
N ALA A 583 -17.95 122.93 29.16
CA ALA A 583 -16.89 123.92 29.00
C ALA A 583 -16.70 124.40 27.55
N ALA A 584 -17.60 125.26 27.06
CA ALA A 584 -17.32 126.17 25.93
C ALA A 584 -18.25 127.40 25.90
N PRO A 585 -17.68 128.63 25.86
CA PRO A 585 -18.30 129.77 25.18
C PRO A 585 -17.37 130.45 24.14
N VAL A 586 -17.86 130.63 22.89
CA VAL A 586 -18.17 131.91 22.17
C VAL A 586 -17.15 133.09 22.39
N MET A 587 -16.53 133.83 21.43
CA MET A 587 -16.78 134.20 20.02
C MET A 587 -15.66 135.15 19.44
N THR A 588 -15.49 135.21 18.09
CA THR A 588 -15.15 136.35 17.13
C THR A 588 -14.00 137.37 17.40
N SER A 589 -13.26 138.01 16.46
CA SER A 589 -13.30 138.22 14.99
C SER A 589 -12.09 139.06 14.47
N ALA A 590 -11.66 138.77 13.22
CA ALA A 590 -11.39 139.67 12.06
C ALA A 590 -10.13 140.59 11.85
N SER A 591 -9.58 140.46 10.62
CA SER A 591 -9.10 141.49 9.64
C SER A 591 -7.68 142.09 9.78
N ALA A 592 -6.85 142.38 8.74
CA ALA A 592 -6.96 142.40 7.26
C ALA A 592 -5.58 142.54 6.54
N ALA A 593 -5.57 142.12 5.25
CA ALA A 593 -4.88 142.63 4.04
C ALA A 593 -3.31 142.58 3.95
N ASP A 594 -2.65 142.34 2.81
CA ASP A 594 -3.03 142.47 1.38
C ASP A 594 -2.04 141.70 0.46
N GLY A 595 -2.42 141.40 -0.79
CA GLY A 595 -1.45 141.10 -1.89
C GLY A 595 -1.81 140.00 -2.92
N ALA A 596 -2.23 140.43 -4.10
CA ALA A 596 -2.47 139.75 -5.40
C ALA A 596 -1.44 138.67 -5.84
N GLY A 597 -1.71 137.72 -6.76
CA GLY A 597 -2.83 137.49 -7.67
C GLY A 597 -2.63 136.23 -8.55
N GLU A 598 -3.76 135.76 -9.09
CA GLU A 598 -4.00 134.94 -10.30
C GLU A 598 -3.54 133.46 -10.44
N VAL A 599 -4.58 132.64 -10.65
CA VAL A 599 -4.77 131.23 -11.10
C VAL A 599 -5.23 131.35 -12.58
N PRO A 600 -5.18 130.36 -13.52
CA PRO A 600 -5.67 128.98 -13.38
C PRO A 600 -4.89 127.92 -14.22
N ALA A 601 -5.19 126.62 -14.31
CA ALA A 601 -6.36 125.78 -14.03
C ALA A 601 -5.86 124.31 -13.90
N GLN A 602 -6.49 123.46 -13.07
CA GLN A 602 -7.29 122.28 -13.47
C GLN A 602 -6.51 121.15 -14.19
N ILE A 603 -6.52 119.87 -13.78
CA ILE A 603 -7.62 118.91 -13.60
C ILE A 603 -7.00 117.71 -12.84
N GLU A 604 -7.47 117.39 -11.63
CA GLU A 604 -8.53 116.42 -11.27
C GLU A 604 -8.11 114.94 -11.30
N ALA A 605 -8.03 114.36 -10.10
CA ALA A 605 -8.73 113.14 -9.69
C ALA A 605 -9.20 113.35 -8.24
#